data_AF-A0A969CNM6-F1
#
_entry.id   AF-A0A969CNM6-F1
#
_cell.length_a   1.000
_cell.length_b   1.000
_cell.length_c   1.000
_cell.angle_alpha   90.00
_cell.angle_beta   90.00
_cell.angle_gamma   90.00
#
_symmetry.space_group_name_H-M   'P 1'
#
loop_
_entity.id
_entity.type
_entity.pdbx_description
1 polymer ?
#
loop_
_entity_poly.entity_id
_entity_poly.type
_entity_poly.pdbx_seq_one_letter_code
_entity_poly.pdbx_strand_id
1 'polypeptide(L)'
;MTQQERSKYKQKRLGECLCEARLITPEQLDIALNEQNLSGQRLGEILTIRGWVEQQTIRYFMEKVVLSEQLAVEKELFDPTNDNRQNINLVETTDFDSTSLTIPLHQLIVKISAKKVLQFLLLVILGINFVSLVGQLCVYFLPNFPLKTFFAAITYIDNEVSIPALYSTSTLLLCSILLWIISHTNRGTGQTYISHWRALSIIFLYLSCDEYMALHERLIEPLRKAFNVSGFFYFAWVIPGGIFVLICLLAFLGFIIALPKKTQRLFLIAGTVFVSGAIGTELVGGYYVELHGAGDMIYVMIATIEEFLEMVGIAIFTYALLSYITGSADTNIAFVKLPKTSYRNPD
;
A
#
# COMPACT_ATOMS: atom_id res chain seq x y z
N MET A 1 5.92 45.27 28.45
CA MET A 1 6.54 44.74 27.21
C MET A 1 6.69 45.89 26.22
N THR A 2 7.93 46.30 25.94
CA THR A 2 8.23 47.43 25.05
C THR A 2 7.93 47.05 23.60
N GLN A 3 7.70 48.05 22.73
CA GLN A 3 7.34 47.86 21.32
C GLN A 3 8.37 47.00 20.55
N GLN A 4 9.61 46.89 21.06
CA GLN A 4 10.69 46.05 20.53
C GLN A 4 10.55 44.55 20.83
N GLU A 5 9.87 44.14 21.90
CA GLU A 5 9.70 42.71 22.20
C GLU A 5 8.54 42.08 21.41
N ARG A 6 7.59 42.89 20.93
CA ARG A 6 6.49 42.45 20.07
C ARG A 6 6.93 42.05 18.65
N SER A 7 8.09 42.51 18.18
CA SER A 7 8.57 42.22 16.82
C SER A 7 9.29 40.87 16.69
N LYS A 8 9.68 40.24 17.81
CA LYS A 8 10.49 39.02 17.81
C LYS A 8 9.73 37.77 17.31
N TYR A 9 8.40 37.79 17.36
CA TYR A 9 7.54 36.66 16.95
C TYR A 9 6.55 37.04 15.86
N LYS A 10 6.92 37.96 14.95
CA LYS A 10 6.10 38.22 13.77
C LYS A 10 6.26 37.04 12.81
N GLN A 11 5.24 36.19 12.73
CA GLN A 11 5.19 35.04 11.82
C GLN A 11 5.47 35.51 10.38
N LYS A 12 6.64 35.14 9.83
CA LYS A 12 7.01 35.50 8.46
C LYS A 12 6.03 34.87 7.47
N ARG A 13 5.35 35.71 6.69
CA ARG A 13 4.34 35.27 5.72
C ARG A 13 5.02 34.93 4.39
N LEU A 14 4.48 33.97 3.64
CA LEU A 14 5.02 33.53 2.34
C LEU A 14 5.35 34.71 1.41
N GLY A 15 4.47 35.71 1.34
CA GLY A 15 4.69 36.91 0.54
C GLY A 15 5.92 37.72 0.95
N GLU A 16 6.15 37.86 2.25
CA GLU A 16 7.32 38.56 2.79
C GLU A 16 8.61 37.80 2.47
N CYS A 17 8.61 36.47 2.59
CA CYS A 17 9.77 35.63 2.23
C CYS A 17 10.11 35.71 0.73
N LEU A 18 9.11 35.76 -0.14
CA LEU A 18 9.31 35.89 -1.59
C LEU A 18 9.82 37.30 -1.96
N CYS A 19 9.36 38.34 -1.27
CA CYS A 19 9.90 39.70 -1.39
C CYS A 19 11.35 39.80 -0.89
N GLU A 20 11.66 39.23 0.27
CA GLU A 20 13.02 39.19 0.83
C GLU A 20 14.00 38.47 -0.11
N ALA A 21 13.55 37.37 -0.74
CA ALA A 21 14.32 36.62 -1.73
C ALA A 21 14.40 37.31 -3.11
N ARG A 22 13.78 38.49 -3.28
CA ARG A 22 13.67 39.24 -4.55
C ARG A 22 13.07 38.42 -5.70
N LEU A 23 12.21 37.46 -5.37
CA LEU A 23 11.47 36.65 -6.35
C LEU A 23 10.20 37.34 -6.82
N ILE A 24 9.66 38.24 -6.00
CA ILE A 24 8.57 39.15 -6.34
C ILE A 24 8.89 40.55 -5.79
N THR A 25 8.30 41.58 -6.38
CA THR A 25 8.40 42.95 -5.87
C THR A 25 7.29 43.23 -4.84
N PRO A 26 7.46 44.23 -3.94
CA PRO A 26 6.40 44.65 -3.03
C PRO A 26 5.10 45.02 -3.75
N GLU A 27 5.19 45.64 -4.93
CA GLU A 27 4.03 46.01 -5.74
C GLU A 27 3.30 44.77 -6.27
N GLN A 28 4.04 43.74 -6.70
CA GLN A 28 3.45 42.46 -7.12
C GLN A 28 2.77 41.74 -5.96
N LEU A 29 3.35 41.81 -4.76
CA LEU A 29 2.74 41.26 -3.56
C LEU A 29 1.42 41.96 -3.20
N ASP A 30 1.37 43.29 -3.26
CA ASP A 30 0.16 44.06 -2.98
C ASP A 30 -0.96 43.75 -3.98
N ILE A 31 -0.63 43.62 -5.27
CA ILE A 31 -1.60 43.23 -6.30
C ILE A 31 -2.14 41.82 -6.01
N ALA A 32 -1.26 40.87 -5.68
CA ALA A 32 -1.66 39.50 -5.38
C ALA A 32 -2.50 39.38 -4.10
N LEU A 33 -2.23 40.21 -3.08
CA LEU A 33 -3.02 40.25 -1.84
C LEU A 33 -4.41 40.86 -2.06
N ASN A 34 -4.52 41.90 -2.87
CA ASN A 34 -5.82 42.47 -3.25
C ASN A 34 -6.66 41.44 -4.04
N GLU A 35 -6.03 40.71 -4.97
CA GLU A 35 -6.69 39.65 -5.73
C GLU A 35 -7.07 38.46 -4.85
N GLN A 36 -6.26 38.12 -3.85
CA GLN A 36 -6.58 37.10 -2.85
C GLN A 36 -7.84 37.47 -2.05
N ASN A 37 -7.96 38.73 -1.62
CA ASN A 37 -9.13 39.20 -0.87
C ASN A 37 -10.42 39.19 -1.71
N LEU A 38 -10.31 39.43 -3.02
CA LEU A 38 -11.46 39.46 -3.93
C LEU A 38 -11.88 38.06 -4.42
N SER A 39 -10.92 37.16 -4.63
CA SER A 39 -11.16 35.84 -5.24
C SER A 39 -11.21 34.68 -4.25
N GLY A 40 -10.66 34.86 -3.04
CA GLY A 40 -10.46 33.79 -2.06
C GLY A 40 -9.40 32.75 -2.46
N GLN A 41 -8.71 32.92 -3.59
CA GLN A 41 -7.64 32.01 -4.04
C GLN A 41 -6.40 32.11 -3.15
N ARG A 42 -5.56 31.07 -3.16
CA ARG A 42 -4.31 31.08 -2.37
C ARG A 42 -3.31 32.02 -3.02
N LEU A 43 -2.61 32.83 -2.22
CA LEU A 43 -1.59 33.77 -2.71
C LEU A 43 -0.59 33.12 -3.67
N GLY A 44 -0.12 31.90 -3.36
CA GLY A 44 0.80 31.18 -4.23
C GLY A 44 0.22 30.78 -5.60
N GLU A 45 -1.08 30.48 -5.67
CA GLU A 45 -1.75 30.16 -6.93
C GLU A 45 -1.86 31.42 -7.80
N ILE A 46 -2.19 32.57 -7.19
CA ILE A 46 -2.26 33.87 -7.87
C ILE A 46 -0.89 34.25 -8.46
N LEU A 47 0.18 34.11 -7.67
CA LEU A 47 1.55 34.39 -8.13
C LEU A 47 1.98 33.48 -9.30
N THR A 48 1.48 32.24 -9.32
CA THR A 48 1.75 31.27 -10.40
C THR A 48 0.94 31.61 -11.66
N ILE A 49 -0.36 31.89 -11.52
CA ILE A 49 -1.26 32.24 -12.63
C ILE A 49 -0.77 33.51 -13.34
N ARG A 50 -0.27 34.48 -12.57
CA ARG A 50 0.33 35.71 -13.09
C ARG A 50 1.70 35.53 -13.74
N GLY A 51 2.31 34.35 -13.61
CA GLY A 51 3.63 34.02 -14.15
C GLY A 51 4.79 34.70 -13.43
N TRP A 52 4.58 35.20 -12.21
CA TRP A 52 5.62 35.88 -11.43
C TRP A 52 6.52 34.91 -10.68
N VAL A 53 5.99 33.77 -10.25
CA VAL A 53 6.75 32.73 -9.55
C VAL A 53 6.28 31.36 -10.01
N GLU A 54 7.22 30.47 -10.33
CA GLU A 54 6.88 29.09 -10.67
C GLU A 54 6.36 28.31 -9.46
N GLN A 55 5.42 27.39 -9.70
CA GLN A 55 4.79 26.62 -8.63
C GLN A 55 5.78 25.77 -7.81
N GLN A 56 6.89 25.34 -8.43
CA GLN A 56 7.97 24.63 -7.75
C GLN A 56 8.71 25.52 -6.73
N THR A 57 8.91 26.79 -7.05
CA THR A 57 9.56 27.78 -6.16
C THR A 57 8.65 28.10 -4.97
N ILE A 58 7.35 28.26 -5.20
CA ILE A 58 6.38 28.47 -4.13
C ILE A 58 6.34 27.27 -3.18
N ARG A 59 6.37 26.05 -3.72
CA ARG A 59 6.44 24.82 -2.93
C ARG A 59 7.72 24.78 -2.09
N TYR A 60 8.87 25.11 -2.67
CA TYR A 60 10.15 25.16 -1.95
C TYR A 60 10.10 26.11 -0.77
N PHE A 61 9.64 27.36 -0.96
CA PHE A 61 9.57 28.34 0.12
C PHE A 61 8.57 27.96 1.21
N MET A 62 7.43 27.38 0.85
CA MET A 62 6.48 26.86 1.83
C MET A 62 7.10 25.74 2.67
N GLU A 63 7.69 24.72 2.03
CA GLU A 63 8.19 23.52 2.71
C GLU A 63 9.50 23.75 3.49
N LYS A 64 10.43 24.54 2.93
CA LYS A 64 11.80 24.67 3.42
C LYS A 64 12.12 25.96 4.15
N VAL A 65 11.24 26.96 4.10
CA VAL A 65 11.47 28.27 4.75
C VAL A 65 10.37 28.54 5.77
N VAL A 66 9.11 28.53 5.33
CA VAL A 66 7.97 28.88 6.20
C VAL A 66 7.67 27.77 7.22
N LEU A 67 7.60 26.51 6.78
CA LEU A 67 7.31 25.37 7.68
C LEU A 67 8.48 25.05 8.63
N SER A 68 9.72 25.22 8.20
CA SER A 68 10.90 24.99 9.05
C SER A 68 11.06 26.03 10.14
N GLU A 69 10.76 27.30 9.86
CA GLU A 69 10.77 28.36 10.87
C GLU A 69 9.63 28.16 11.89
N GLN A 70 8.45 27.74 11.44
CA GLN A 70 7.32 27.43 12.34
C GLN A 70 7.64 26.28 13.30
N LEU A 71 8.26 25.21 12.80
CA LEU A 71 8.70 24.07 13.62
C LEU A 71 9.87 24.43 14.55
N ALA A 72 10.71 25.41 14.18
CA ALA A 72 11.79 25.91 15.04
C ALA A 72 11.24 26.76 16.19
N VAL A 73 10.29 27.66 15.92
CA VAL A 73 9.61 28.47 16.94
C VAL A 73 8.79 27.59 17.89
N GLU A 74 8.10 26.57 17.37
CA GLU A 74 7.32 25.64 18.20
C GLU A 74 8.22 24.80 19.12
N LYS A 75 9.41 24.40 18.65
CA LYS A 75 10.42 23.73 19.48
C LYS A 75 11.03 24.63 20.55
N GLU A 76 11.29 25.90 20.25
CA GLU A 76 11.78 26.86 21.27
C GLU A 76 10.70 27.21 22.30
N LEU A 77 9.42 27.23 21.91
CA LEU A 77 8.30 27.49 22.82
C LEU A 77 7.98 26.29 23.74
N PHE A 78 8.28 25.07 23.29
CA PHE A 78 7.99 23.81 24.00
C PHE A 78 9.24 23.08 24.54
N ASP A 79 10.41 23.73 24.58
CA ASP A 79 11.59 23.19 25.25
C ASP A 79 11.35 23.10 26.77
N PRO A 80 11.32 21.89 27.38
CA PRO A 80 11.07 21.71 28.82
C PRO A 80 12.19 22.26 29.71
N THR A 81 13.33 22.66 29.13
CA THR A 81 14.51 23.15 29.86
C THR A 81 14.62 24.68 29.93
N ASN A 82 13.72 25.41 29.27
CA ASN A 82 13.69 26.87 29.31
C ASN A 82 12.85 27.37 30.49
N ASP A 83 13.50 27.64 31.62
CA ASP A 83 12.90 28.03 32.90
C ASP A 83 12.43 29.50 32.94
N ASN A 84 11.67 29.92 31.93
CA ASN A 84 11.00 31.23 31.91
C ASN A 84 9.47 31.06 32.02
N ARG A 85 9.03 30.28 33.01
CA ARG A 85 7.61 30.17 33.42
C ARG A 85 7.23 31.23 34.45
N GLN A 86 7.56 32.49 34.21
CA GLN A 86 6.95 33.59 34.95
C GLN A 86 6.47 34.65 33.97
N ASN A 87 5.18 34.94 34.08
CA ASN A 87 4.39 35.95 33.35
C ASN A 87 3.67 35.46 32.10
N ILE A 88 2.67 34.60 32.29
CA ILE A 88 1.47 34.65 31.44
C ILE A 88 0.28 34.94 32.37
N ASN A 89 -0.02 36.23 32.53
CA ASN A 89 -1.33 36.66 33.00
C ASN A 89 -2.32 36.40 31.87
N LEU A 90 -3.26 35.49 32.13
CA LEU A 90 -4.47 35.30 31.34
C LEU A 90 -5.23 36.63 31.33
N VAL A 91 -5.18 37.33 30.20
CA VAL A 91 -6.15 38.40 29.91
C VAL A 91 -7.38 37.70 29.35
N GLU A 92 -8.38 37.51 30.21
CA GLU A 92 -9.77 37.39 29.82
C GLU A 92 -10.18 38.69 29.12
N THR A 93 -10.48 38.60 27.81
CA THR A 93 -11.38 39.54 27.13
C THR A 93 -12.02 38.84 25.92
N THR A 94 -13.29 38.47 26.10
CA THR A 94 -14.41 38.66 25.16
C THR A 94 -14.19 38.30 23.68
N ASP A 95 -14.56 37.09 23.29
CA ASP A 95 -15.73 36.81 22.42
C ASP A 95 -15.68 35.32 22.02
N PHE A 96 -16.53 34.54 22.68
CA PHE A 96 -16.70 33.11 22.43
C PHE A 96 -17.63 32.93 21.23
N ASP A 97 -17.07 32.90 20.01
CA ASP A 97 -17.78 32.34 18.87
C ASP A 97 -17.47 30.83 18.76
N SER A 98 -18.50 30.04 19.00
CA SER A 98 -18.43 28.60 19.18
C SER A 98 -18.52 27.87 17.83
N THR A 99 -17.55 28.06 16.95
CA THR A 99 -17.42 27.19 15.76
C THR A 99 -15.96 26.95 15.37
N SER A 100 -15.61 25.67 15.27
CA SER A 100 -14.36 25.10 14.72
C SER A 100 -13.10 25.09 15.61
N LEU A 101 -13.14 24.29 16.69
CA LEU A 101 -11.91 23.68 17.21
C LEU A 101 -11.45 22.55 16.25
N THR A 102 -10.84 22.90 15.13
CA THR A 102 -10.18 21.90 14.27
C THR A 102 -8.85 21.54 14.89
N ILE A 103 -8.83 20.42 15.62
CA ILE A 103 -7.59 19.75 16.04
C ILE A 103 -6.80 19.42 14.77
N PRO A 104 -5.54 19.88 14.60
CA PRO A 104 -4.73 19.50 13.44
C PRO A 104 -4.40 18.01 13.56
N LEU A 105 -5.11 17.17 12.79
CA LEU A 105 -4.72 15.77 12.64
C LEU A 105 -3.31 15.73 12.06
N HIS A 106 -2.38 15.21 12.85
CA HIS A 106 -1.02 14.89 12.46
C HIS A 106 -1.03 14.15 11.12
N GLN A 107 -0.65 14.83 10.03
CA GLN A 107 -0.54 14.22 8.72
C GLN A 107 0.69 13.31 8.72
N LEU A 108 0.50 12.02 8.97
CA LEU A 108 1.56 11.03 8.85
C LEU A 108 1.87 10.84 7.35
N ILE A 109 2.88 11.55 6.84
CA ILE A 109 3.34 11.38 5.45
C ILE A 109 4.22 10.13 5.39
N VAL A 110 3.61 8.95 5.22
CA VAL A 110 4.35 7.71 5.00
C VAL A 110 4.77 7.64 3.53
N LYS A 111 6.05 7.91 3.23
CA LYS A 111 6.63 7.72 1.90
C LYS A 111 6.94 6.24 1.67
N ILE A 112 6.00 5.48 1.12
CA ILE A 112 6.19 4.07 0.78
C ILE A 112 6.85 3.97 -0.61
N SER A 113 8.06 3.40 -0.68
CA SER A 113 8.72 3.09 -1.96
C SER A 113 8.36 1.68 -2.40
N ALA A 114 7.69 1.55 -3.56
CA ALA A 114 7.30 0.25 -4.13
C ALA A 114 8.49 -0.72 -4.24
N LYS A 115 9.66 -0.22 -4.64
CA LYS A 115 10.88 -1.03 -4.79
C LYS A 115 11.38 -1.57 -3.44
N LYS A 116 11.34 -0.75 -2.38
CA LYS A 116 11.76 -1.19 -1.03
C LYS A 116 10.80 -2.23 -0.47
N VAL A 117 9.50 -2.08 -0.72
CA VAL A 117 8.50 -3.08 -0.33
C VAL A 117 8.76 -4.41 -1.04
N LEU A 118 8.98 -4.39 -2.35
CA LEU A 118 9.31 -5.61 -3.10
C LEU A 118 10.58 -6.30 -2.56
N GLN A 119 11.65 -5.54 -2.33
CA GLN A 119 12.91 -6.08 -1.80
C GLN A 119 12.71 -6.71 -0.42
N PHE A 120 11.93 -6.06 0.45
CA PHE A 120 11.58 -6.61 1.75
C PHE A 120 10.77 -7.90 1.62
N LEU A 121 9.73 -7.92 0.78
CA LEU A 121 8.92 -9.12 0.55
C LEU A 121 9.76 -10.29 0.02
N LEU A 122 10.63 -10.05 -0.96
CA LEU A 122 11.52 -11.08 -1.50
C LEU A 122 12.53 -11.58 -0.47
N LEU A 123 13.07 -10.71 0.38
CA LEU A 123 13.95 -11.10 1.49
C LEU A 123 13.22 -12.03 2.46
N VAL A 124 11.97 -11.70 2.81
CA VAL A 124 11.14 -12.53 3.68
C VAL A 124 10.85 -13.88 3.04
N ILE A 125 10.51 -13.93 1.74
CA ILE A 125 10.30 -15.20 1.00
C ILE A 125 11.55 -16.07 1.06
N LEU A 126 12.72 -15.51 0.77
CA LEU A 126 13.99 -16.24 0.83
C LEU A 126 14.29 -16.75 2.24
N GLY A 127 14.01 -15.95 3.27
CA GLY A 127 14.14 -16.34 4.67
C GLY A 127 13.22 -17.49 5.05
N ILE A 128 11.94 -17.43 4.67
CA ILE A 128 10.94 -18.49 4.92
C ILE A 128 11.36 -19.78 4.25
N ASN A 129 11.73 -19.74 2.96
CA ASN A 129 12.17 -20.92 2.21
C ASN A 129 13.43 -21.54 2.82
N PHE A 130 14.40 -20.71 3.23
CA PHE A 130 15.61 -21.20 3.88
C PHE A 130 15.30 -21.89 5.21
N VAL A 131 14.46 -21.27 6.05
CA VAL A 131 14.05 -21.84 7.35
C VAL A 131 13.26 -23.13 7.14
N SER A 132 12.37 -23.18 6.14
CA SER A 132 11.60 -24.38 5.79
C SER A 132 12.50 -25.54 5.38
N LEU A 133 13.47 -25.28 4.50
CA LEU A 133 14.45 -26.27 4.05
C LEU A 133 15.29 -26.80 5.23
N VAL A 134 15.78 -25.91 6.10
CA VAL A 134 16.52 -26.33 7.31
C VAL A 134 15.62 -27.18 8.22
N GLY A 135 14.36 -26.78 8.40
CA GLY A 135 13.38 -27.55 9.17
C GLY A 135 13.19 -28.97 8.64
N GLN A 136 13.01 -29.13 7.34
CA GLN A 136 12.86 -30.44 6.70
C GLN A 136 14.13 -31.29 6.75
N LEU A 137 15.31 -30.69 6.55
CA LEU A 137 16.59 -31.38 6.72
C LEU A 137 16.77 -31.88 8.16
N CYS A 138 16.34 -31.09 9.16
CA CYS A 138 16.34 -31.52 10.55
C CYS A 138 15.38 -32.71 10.77
N VAL A 139 14.22 -32.72 10.12
CA VAL A 139 13.28 -33.84 10.20
C VAL A 139 13.90 -35.12 9.66
N TYR A 140 14.53 -35.03 8.49
CA TYR A 140 15.00 -36.19 7.72
C TYR A 140 16.33 -36.76 8.23
N PHE A 141 17.27 -35.91 8.66
CA PHE A 141 18.64 -36.32 8.98
C PHE A 141 18.98 -36.34 10.47
N LEU A 142 18.29 -35.58 11.32
CA LEU A 142 18.63 -35.51 12.74
C LEU A 142 17.84 -36.54 13.57
N PRO A 143 18.45 -37.11 14.63
CA PRO A 143 17.75 -37.89 15.64
C PRO A 143 16.59 -37.10 16.27
N ASN A 144 15.62 -37.78 16.86
CA ASN A 144 14.50 -37.10 17.51
C ASN A 144 14.99 -36.26 18.71
N PHE A 145 14.69 -34.96 18.69
CA PHE A 145 14.97 -34.02 19.77
C PHE A 145 13.68 -33.30 20.22
N PRO A 146 13.63 -32.75 21.45
CA PRO A 146 12.46 -32.02 21.93
C PRO A 146 12.15 -30.84 21.00
N LEU A 147 10.88 -30.66 20.63
CA LEU A 147 10.41 -29.63 19.67
C LEU A 147 10.69 -29.91 18.18
N LYS A 148 11.33 -31.02 17.79
CA LYS A 148 11.57 -31.36 16.38
C LYS A 148 10.30 -31.29 15.53
N THR A 149 9.22 -31.91 16.00
CA THR A 149 7.91 -31.91 15.32
C THR A 149 7.23 -30.55 15.31
N PHE A 150 7.39 -29.77 16.39
CA PHE A 150 6.85 -28.41 16.48
C PHE A 150 7.55 -27.47 15.48
N PHE A 151 8.89 -27.46 15.47
CA PHE A 151 9.66 -26.65 14.53
C PHE A 151 9.38 -27.06 13.08
N ALA A 152 9.30 -28.35 12.80
CA ALA A 152 8.93 -28.85 11.49
C ALA A 152 7.53 -28.34 11.08
N ALA A 153 6.53 -28.47 11.95
CA ALA A 153 5.16 -28.08 11.63
C ALA A 153 5.00 -26.58 11.33
N ILE A 154 5.62 -25.69 12.12
CA ILE A 154 5.45 -24.24 11.94
C ILE A 154 6.25 -23.68 10.75
N THR A 155 7.27 -24.40 10.29
CA THR A 155 8.17 -23.99 9.20
C THR A 155 7.94 -24.74 7.89
N TYR A 156 7.21 -25.87 7.92
CA TYR A 156 6.85 -26.61 6.72
C TYR A 156 5.98 -25.74 5.84
N ILE A 157 6.37 -25.65 4.57
CA ILE A 157 5.83 -24.67 3.63
C ILE A 157 4.40 -25.01 3.22
N ASP A 158 4.15 -26.29 3.03
CA ASP A 158 2.90 -26.95 2.63
C ASP A 158 2.03 -27.30 3.85
N ASN A 159 2.18 -26.54 4.95
CA ASN A 159 1.28 -26.65 6.11
C ASN A 159 0.41 -25.39 6.20
N GLU A 160 -0.89 -25.63 6.29
CA GLU A 160 -1.96 -24.62 6.41
C GLU A 160 -1.84 -23.72 7.65
N VAL A 161 -1.17 -24.21 8.70
CA VAL A 161 -0.92 -23.43 9.92
C VAL A 161 0.58 -23.21 10.09
N SER A 162 1.14 -22.36 9.22
CA SER A 162 2.58 -22.08 9.16
C SER A 162 2.89 -20.59 8.99
N ILE A 163 4.17 -20.25 9.17
CA ILE A 163 4.69 -18.91 8.84
C ILE A 163 4.52 -18.57 7.34
N PRO A 164 4.83 -19.47 6.38
CA PRO A 164 4.52 -19.27 4.97
C PRO A 164 3.05 -18.95 4.69
N ALA A 165 2.11 -19.74 5.19
CA ALA A 165 0.67 -19.49 5.01
C ALA A 165 0.24 -18.12 5.55
N LEU A 166 0.79 -17.70 6.71
CA LEU A 166 0.55 -16.36 7.26
C LEU A 166 1.08 -15.25 6.34
N TYR A 167 2.24 -15.46 5.70
CA TYR A 167 2.81 -14.54 4.73
C TYR A 167 1.91 -14.41 3.49
N SER A 168 1.54 -15.53 2.88
CA SER A 168 0.70 -15.58 1.67
C SER A 168 -0.66 -14.95 1.95
N THR A 169 -1.32 -15.33 3.07
CA THR A 169 -2.58 -14.73 3.53
C THR A 169 -2.46 -13.21 3.67
N SER A 170 -1.43 -12.73 4.38
CA SER A 170 -1.27 -11.30 4.66
C SER A 170 -0.96 -10.48 3.40
N THR A 171 -0.20 -11.05 2.47
CA THR A 171 0.19 -10.37 1.22
C THR A 171 -0.95 -10.35 0.20
N LEU A 172 -1.76 -11.40 0.13
CA LEU A 172 -3.01 -11.41 -0.63
C LEU A 172 -4.01 -10.38 -0.08
N LEU A 173 -4.16 -10.31 1.24
CA LEU A 173 -4.99 -9.29 1.89
C LEU A 173 -4.48 -7.87 1.60
N LEU A 174 -3.16 -7.65 1.63
CA LEU A 174 -2.55 -6.37 1.24
C LEU A 174 -2.89 -6.03 -0.22
N CYS A 175 -2.78 -6.99 -1.14
CA CYS A 175 -3.18 -6.79 -2.54
C CYS A 175 -4.66 -6.41 -2.66
N SER A 176 -5.54 -7.10 -1.93
CA SER A 176 -6.97 -6.77 -1.87
C SER A 176 -7.22 -5.32 -1.43
N ILE A 177 -6.54 -4.88 -0.37
CA ILE A 177 -6.65 -3.50 0.15
C ILE A 177 -6.11 -2.48 -0.87
N LEU A 178 -4.96 -2.75 -1.49
CA LEU A 178 -4.37 -1.87 -2.50
C LEU A 178 -5.26 -1.73 -3.73
N LEU A 179 -5.86 -2.83 -4.20
CA LEU A 179 -6.86 -2.82 -5.29
C LEU A 179 -8.09 -2.00 -4.91
N TRP A 180 -8.57 -2.15 -3.68
CA TRP A 180 -9.68 -1.35 -3.16
C TRP A 180 -9.35 0.14 -3.15
N ILE A 181 -8.16 0.52 -2.67
CA ILE A 181 -7.67 1.90 -2.67
C ILE A 181 -7.62 2.44 -4.11
N ILE A 182 -7.03 1.69 -5.04
CA ILE A 182 -6.95 2.08 -6.46
C ILE A 182 -8.35 2.33 -7.04
N SER A 183 -9.34 1.51 -6.69
CA SER A 183 -10.72 1.69 -7.17
C SER A 183 -11.41 2.96 -6.68
N HIS A 184 -10.97 3.52 -5.55
CA HIS A 184 -11.52 4.76 -4.98
C HIS A 184 -10.71 6.00 -5.34
N THR A 185 -9.51 5.82 -5.90
CA THR A 185 -8.71 6.91 -6.43
C THR A 185 -9.05 7.15 -7.90
N ASN A 186 -9.65 8.30 -8.22
CA ASN A 186 -9.99 8.74 -9.58
C ASN A 186 -8.74 9.11 -10.41
N ARG A 187 -7.75 8.21 -10.56
CA ARG A 187 -6.48 8.51 -11.23
C ARG A 187 -6.07 7.37 -12.18
N GLY A 188 -6.15 7.65 -13.49
CA GLY A 188 -5.74 6.77 -14.58
C GLY A 188 -6.89 6.10 -15.34
N THR A 189 -6.94 6.32 -16.66
CA THR A 189 -7.82 5.67 -17.66
C THR A 189 -9.30 5.48 -17.27
N GLY A 190 -9.98 6.57 -16.92
CA GLY A 190 -11.44 6.69 -17.03
C GLY A 190 -12.27 5.89 -16.00
N GLN A 191 -13.41 6.45 -15.63
CA GLN A 191 -14.39 5.86 -14.70
C GLN A 191 -14.87 4.45 -15.13
N THR A 192 -14.60 4.04 -16.37
CA THR A 192 -15.05 2.81 -17.02
C THR A 192 -14.60 1.52 -16.33
N TYR A 193 -13.43 1.47 -15.70
CA TYR A 193 -12.88 0.24 -15.12
C TYR A 193 -12.86 0.17 -13.59
N ILE A 194 -13.55 1.08 -12.90
CA ILE A 194 -13.65 1.06 -11.42
C ILE A 194 -14.22 -0.26 -10.90
N SER A 195 -15.24 -0.79 -11.59
CA SER A 195 -15.85 -2.09 -11.26
C SER A 195 -14.85 -3.24 -11.32
N HIS A 196 -13.87 -3.19 -12.23
CA HIS A 196 -12.89 -4.25 -12.40
C HIS A 196 -11.87 -4.24 -11.26
N TRP A 197 -11.41 -3.06 -10.84
CA TRP A 197 -10.56 -2.94 -9.65
C TRP A 197 -11.26 -3.45 -8.38
N ARG A 198 -12.56 -3.15 -8.21
CA ARG A 198 -13.36 -3.67 -7.08
C ARG A 198 -13.55 -5.17 -7.16
N ALA A 199 -13.89 -5.71 -8.33
CA ALA A 199 -14.03 -7.15 -8.53
C ALA A 199 -12.72 -7.88 -8.21
N LEU A 200 -11.58 -7.36 -8.67
CA LEU A 200 -10.27 -7.94 -8.38
C LEU A 200 -9.94 -7.86 -6.88
N SER A 201 -10.28 -6.76 -6.20
CA SER A 201 -10.13 -6.64 -4.74
C SER A 201 -10.91 -7.74 -3.99
N ILE A 202 -12.15 -8.01 -4.41
CA ILE A 202 -12.98 -9.08 -3.84
C ILE A 202 -12.38 -10.46 -4.14
N ILE A 203 -11.88 -10.68 -5.36
CA ILE A 203 -11.20 -11.94 -5.73
C ILE A 203 -9.97 -12.17 -4.85
N PHE A 204 -9.11 -11.16 -4.67
CA PHE A 204 -7.93 -11.28 -3.81
C PHE A 204 -8.28 -11.45 -2.33
N LEU A 205 -9.40 -10.89 -1.86
CA LEU A 205 -9.90 -11.15 -0.52
C LEU A 205 -10.34 -12.61 -0.39
N TYR A 206 -11.03 -13.15 -1.39
CA TYR A 206 -11.40 -14.56 -1.43
C TYR A 206 -10.16 -15.46 -1.44
N LEU A 207 -9.15 -15.17 -2.27
CA LEU A 207 -7.89 -15.93 -2.28
C LEU A 207 -7.18 -15.86 -0.92
N SER A 208 -7.17 -14.70 -0.27
CA SER A 208 -6.63 -14.57 1.10
C SER A 208 -7.40 -15.42 2.12
N CYS A 209 -8.72 -15.56 1.98
CA CYS A 209 -9.51 -16.42 2.85
C CYS A 209 -9.29 -17.91 2.53
N ASP A 210 -9.15 -18.24 1.25
CA ASP A 210 -8.85 -19.60 0.78
C ASP A 210 -7.52 -20.07 1.36
N GLU A 211 -6.46 -19.27 1.22
CA GLU A 211 -5.13 -19.51 1.79
C GLU A 211 -5.16 -19.74 3.31
N TYR A 212 -6.02 -19.03 4.04
CA TYR A 212 -6.12 -19.21 5.48
C TYR A 212 -6.93 -20.46 5.89
N MET A 213 -7.87 -20.88 5.04
CA MET A 213 -8.86 -21.91 5.37
C MET A 213 -8.65 -23.24 4.64
N ALA A 214 -7.73 -23.27 3.68
CA ALA A 214 -7.48 -24.39 2.78
C ALA A 214 -8.76 -24.82 2.02
N LEU A 215 -9.55 -23.88 1.47
CA LEU A 215 -10.85 -24.28 0.90
C LEU A 215 -10.66 -25.13 -0.36
N HIS A 216 -9.69 -24.81 -1.21
CA HIS A 216 -9.38 -25.59 -2.40
C HIS A 216 -8.92 -27.02 -2.04
N GLU A 217 -8.17 -27.21 -0.95
CA GLU A 217 -7.81 -28.55 -0.47
C GLU A 217 -9.04 -29.42 -0.15
N ARG A 218 -10.04 -28.81 0.51
CA ARG A 218 -11.29 -29.48 0.88
C ARG A 218 -12.10 -29.92 -0.33
N LEU A 219 -11.84 -29.35 -1.52
CA LEU A 219 -12.49 -29.74 -2.77
C LEU A 219 -11.84 -30.95 -3.43
N ILE A 220 -10.59 -31.29 -3.10
CA ILE A 220 -9.83 -32.37 -3.75
C ILE A 220 -10.58 -33.70 -3.66
N GLU A 221 -10.82 -34.22 -2.44
CA GLU A 221 -11.41 -35.55 -2.26
C GLU A 221 -12.83 -35.69 -2.83
N PRO A 222 -13.76 -34.73 -2.60
CA PRO A 222 -15.11 -34.79 -3.19
C PRO A 222 -15.10 -34.80 -4.71
N LEU A 223 -14.31 -33.92 -5.34
CA LEU A 223 -14.24 -33.81 -6.80
C LEU A 223 -13.53 -35.02 -7.40
N ARG A 224 -12.44 -35.49 -6.79
CA ARG A 224 -11.71 -36.67 -7.24
C ARG A 224 -12.61 -37.89 -7.30
N LYS A 225 -13.40 -38.12 -6.24
CA LYS A 225 -14.38 -39.22 -6.19
C LYS A 225 -15.55 -39.03 -7.16
N ALA A 226 -16.07 -37.82 -7.28
CA ALA A 226 -17.22 -37.54 -8.15
C ALA A 226 -16.88 -37.70 -9.64
N PHE A 227 -15.69 -37.28 -10.06
CA PHE A 227 -15.27 -37.33 -11.46
C PHE A 227 -14.34 -38.52 -11.78
N ASN A 228 -13.99 -39.33 -10.78
CA ASN A 228 -13.07 -40.46 -10.89
C ASN A 228 -11.74 -40.07 -11.60
N VAL A 229 -11.21 -38.90 -11.24
CA VAL A 229 -9.98 -38.36 -11.82
C VAL A 229 -8.74 -38.86 -11.07
N SER A 230 -7.61 -38.98 -11.77
CA SER A 230 -6.34 -39.52 -11.26
C SER A 230 -5.16 -38.90 -12.02
N GLY A 231 -3.93 -39.27 -11.65
CA GLY A 231 -2.71 -38.79 -12.30
C GLY A 231 -2.55 -37.27 -12.16
N PHE A 232 -2.43 -36.54 -13.27
CA PHE A 232 -2.30 -35.08 -13.26
C PHE A 232 -3.44 -34.36 -12.53
N PHE A 233 -4.63 -34.95 -12.50
CA PHE A 233 -5.81 -34.39 -11.81
C PHE A 233 -6.05 -35.02 -10.45
N TYR A 234 -5.01 -35.62 -9.83
CA TYR A 234 -5.08 -36.14 -8.47
C TYR A 234 -5.57 -35.06 -7.50
N PHE A 235 -5.00 -33.85 -7.61
CA PHE A 235 -5.48 -32.65 -6.95
C PHE A 235 -6.62 -32.03 -7.78
N ALA A 236 -7.82 -32.59 -7.61
CA ALA A 236 -8.96 -32.34 -8.48
C ALA A 236 -9.49 -30.89 -8.45
N TRP A 237 -9.12 -30.08 -7.45
CA TRP A 237 -9.49 -28.67 -7.35
C TRP A 237 -8.94 -27.85 -8.53
N VAL A 238 -7.86 -28.30 -9.16
CA VAL A 238 -7.26 -27.65 -10.35
C VAL A 238 -8.28 -27.51 -11.49
N ILE A 239 -9.29 -28.38 -11.58
CA ILE A 239 -10.34 -28.31 -12.60
C ILE A 239 -11.21 -27.05 -12.41
N PRO A 240 -11.94 -26.86 -11.29
CA PRO A 240 -12.68 -25.63 -11.06
C PRO A 240 -11.77 -24.39 -10.95
N GLY A 241 -10.57 -24.52 -10.37
CA GLY A 241 -9.59 -23.44 -10.31
C GLY A 241 -9.15 -22.95 -11.70
N GLY A 242 -8.82 -23.86 -12.61
CA GLY A 242 -8.45 -23.54 -13.99
C GLY A 242 -9.60 -22.91 -14.79
N ILE A 243 -10.83 -23.40 -14.61
CA ILE A 243 -12.02 -22.78 -15.21
C ILE A 243 -12.20 -21.35 -14.69
N PHE A 244 -12.07 -21.14 -13.37
CA PHE A 244 -12.16 -19.83 -12.75
C PHE A 244 -11.10 -18.86 -13.30
N VAL A 245 -9.83 -19.30 -13.36
CA VAL A 245 -8.73 -18.51 -13.94
C VAL A 245 -9.01 -18.13 -15.39
N LEU A 246 -9.53 -19.06 -16.21
CA LEU A 246 -9.88 -18.78 -17.60
C LEU A 246 -11.00 -17.73 -17.71
N ILE A 247 -12.05 -17.85 -16.90
CA ILE A 247 -13.13 -16.86 -16.83
C ILE A 247 -12.59 -15.50 -16.43
N CYS A 248 -11.74 -15.44 -15.39
CA CYS A 248 -11.09 -14.21 -14.96
C CYS A 248 -10.24 -13.61 -16.08
N LEU A 249 -9.39 -14.40 -16.73
CA LEU A 249 -8.54 -13.91 -17.81
C LEU A 249 -9.36 -13.26 -18.91
N LEU A 250 -10.44 -13.91 -19.36
CA LEU A 250 -11.33 -13.39 -20.40
C LEU A 250 -12.08 -12.12 -19.93
N ALA A 251 -12.62 -12.13 -18.71
CA ALA A 251 -13.38 -11.00 -18.16
C ALA A 251 -12.50 -9.76 -17.93
N PHE A 252 -11.25 -9.94 -17.51
CA PHE A 252 -10.31 -8.86 -17.21
C PHE A 252 -9.37 -8.53 -18.37
N LEU A 253 -9.40 -9.25 -19.50
CA LEU A 253 -8.46 -9.04 -20.62
C LEU A 253 -8.52 -7.61 -21.15
N GLY A 254 -9.72 -7.10 -21.41
CA GLY A 254 -9.91 -5.73 -21.88
C GLY A 254 -9.40 -4.70 -20.88
N PHE A 255 -9.62 -4.94 -19.60
CA PHE A 255 -9.10 -4.11 -18.51
C PHE A 255 -7.57 -4.12 -18.47
N ILE A 256 -6.94 -5.29 -18.52
CA ILE A 256 -5.47 -5.44 -18.48
C ILE A 256 -4.83 -4.75 -19.70
N ILE A 257 -5.43 -4.86 -20.88
CA ILE A 257 -4.94 -4.21 -22.11
C ILE A 257 -5.04 -2.68 -22.02
N ALA A 258 -6.04 -2.16 -21.31
CA ALA A 258 -6.22 -0.73 -21.11
C ALA A 258 -5.22 -0.10 -20.12
N LEU A 259 -4.54 -0.91 -19.30
CA LEU A 259 -3.56 -0.41 -18.31
C LEU A 259 -2.29 0.15 -19.00
N PRO A 260 -1.56 1.08 -18.34
CA PRO A 260 -0.25 1.53 -18.79
C PRO A 260 0.70 0.35 -19.01
N LYS A 261 1.51 0.40 -20.08
CA LYS A 261 2.35 -0.73 -20.53
C LYS A 261 3.23 -1.34 -19.45
N LYS A 262 3.75 -0.52 -18.53
CA LYS A 262 4.53 -0.99 -17.38
C LYS A 262 3.69 -1.86 -16.44
N THR A 263 2.52 -1.38 -16.03
CA THR A 263 1.61 -2.08 -15.13
C THR A 263 1.02 -3.31 -15.80
N GLN A 264 0.62 -3.20 -17.07
CA GLN A 264 0.15 -4.32 -17.89
C GLN A 264 1.16 -5.49 -17.86
N ARG A 265 2.44 -5.21 -18.17
CA ARG A 265 3.48 -6.25 -18.17
C ARG A 265 3.67 -6.87 -16.79
N LEU A 266 3.68 -6.07 -15.73
CA LEU A 266 3.83 -6.58 -14.37
C LEU A 266 2.65 -7.45 -13.93
N PHE A 267 1.42 -7.09 -14.29
CA PHE A 267 0.23 -7.91 -14.04
C PHE A 267 0.34 -9.27 -14.75
N LEU A 268 0.73 -9.28 -16.03
CA LEU A 268 0.90 -10.52 -16.78
C LEU A 268 2.01 -11.40 -16.21
N ILE A 269 3.16 -10.82 -15.84
CA ILE A 269 4.27 -11.55 -15.22
C ILE A 269 3.82 -12.15 -13.87
N ALA A 270 3.22 -11.33 -13.00
CA ALA A 270 2.76 -11.78 -11.69
C ALA A 270 1.71 -12.90 -11.81
N GLY A 271 0.70 -12.71 -12.67
CA GLY A 271 -0.34 -13.70 -12.88
C GLY A 271 0.20 -15.00 -13.49
N THR A 272 1.15 -14.92 -14.42
CA THR A 272 1.78 -16.12 -15.01
C THR A 272 2.57 -16.89 -13.95
N VAL A 273 3.40 -16.20 -13.17
CA VAL A 273 4.21 -16.81 -12.11
C VAL A 273 3.31 -17.47 -11.06
N PHE A 274 2.29 -16.75 -10.58
CA PHE A 274 1.33 -17.28 -9.60
C PHE A 274 0.57 -18.50 -10.13
N VAL A 275 -0.06 -18.40 -11.30
CA VAL A 275 -0.84 -19.52 -11.88
C VAL A 275 0.05 -20.71 -12.23
N SER A 276 1.32 -20.48 -12.61
CA SER A 276 2.26 -21.57 -12.86
C SER A 276 2.69 -22.33 -11.60
N GLY A 277 2.68 -21.68 -10.43
CA GLY A 277 2.71 -22.36 -9.14
C GLY A 277 1.37 -23.09 -8.95
N ALA A 278 0.37 -22.40 -8.42
CA ALA A 278 -0.97 -22.90 -8.09
C ALA A 278 -1.59 -23.96 -9.01
N ILE A 279 -1.50 -23.84 -10.34
CA ILE A 279 -2.07 -24.84 -11.25
C ILE A 279 -0.97 -25.71 -11.87
N GLY A 280 0.16 -25.11 -12.24
CA GLY A 280 1.20 -25.81 -12.97
C GLY A 280 1.92 -26.84 -12.10
N THR A 281 2.34 -26.47 -10.90
CA THR A 281 3.03 -27.37 -9.98
C THR A 281 2.07 -28.38 -9.37
N GLU A 282 0.82 -28.00 -9.10
CA GLU A 282 -0.23 -28.92 -8.65
C GLU A 282 -0.47 -30.08 -9.64
N LEU A 283 -0.50 -29.80 -10.94
CA LEU A 283 -0.62 -30.87 -11.96
C LEU A 283 0.58 -31.83 -11.89
N VAL A 284 1.79 -31.31 -11.70
CA VAL A 284 3.02 -32.11 -11.60
C VAL A 284 3.07 -32.88 -10.28
N GLY A 285 2.75 -32.24 -9.17
CA GLY A 285 2.68 -32.82 -7.83
C GLY A 285 1.63 -33.91 -7.76
N GLY A 286 0.44 -33.68 -8.32
CA GLY A 286 -0.63 -34.66 -8.37
C GLY A 286 -0.25 -35.93 -9.14
N TYR A 287 0.39 -35.76 -10.30
CA TYR A 287 0.94 -36.90 -11.05
C TYR A 287 2.00 -37.65 -10.26
N TYR A 288 2.86 -36.92 -9.53
CA TYR A 288 3.90 -37.51 -8.70
C TYR A 288 3.32 -38.32 -7.54
N VAL A 289 2.37 -37.74 -6.80
CA VAL A 289 1.73 -38.34 -5.61
C VAL A 289 0.97 -39.61 -5.97
N GLU A 290 0.29 -39.65 -7.13
CA GLU A 290 -0.39 -40.86 -7.59
C GLU A 290 0.58 -42.05 -7.74
N LEU A 291 1.82 -41.78 -8.17
CA LEU A 291 2.81 -42.83 -8.46
C LEU A 291 3.69 -43.19 -7.24
N HIS A 292 4.05 -42.21 -6.42
CA HIS A 292 5.08 -42.36 -5.38
C HIS A 292 4.56 -42.05 -3.96
N GLY A 293 3.37 -41.47 -3.84
CA GLY A 293 2.85 -40.90 -2.58
C GLY A 293 3.44 -39.52 -2.27
N ALA A 294 2.93 -38.89 -1.20
CA ALA A 294 3.29 -37.52 -0.79
C ALA A 294 4.36 -37.46 0.33
N GLY A 295 4.95 -38.59 0.71
CA GLY A 295 5.77 -38.71 1.92
C GLY A 295 7.28 -38.54 1.73
N ASP A 296 7.75 -38.31 0.50
CA ASP A 296 9.17 -38.29 0.18
C ASP A 296 9.74 -36.88 -0.05
N MET A 297 11.06 -36.80 -0.12
CA MET A 297 11.77 -35.53 -0.30
C MET A 297 11.47 -34.88 -1.67
N ILE A 298 11.08 -35.66 -2.68
CA ILE A 298 10.82 -35.14 -4.02
C ILE A 298 9.50 -34.37 -4.01
N TYR A 299 8.44 -34.93 -3.43
CA TYR A 299 7.17 -34.22 -3.27
C TYR A 299 7.37 -32.91 -2.50
N VAL A 300 8.14 -32.97 -1.41
CA VAL A 300 8.48 -31.79 -0.61
C VAL A 300 9.20 -30.70 -1.42
N MET A 301 10.09 -31.08 -2.35
CA MET A 301 10.72 -30.11 -3.27
C MET A 301 9.72 -29.52 -4.27
N ILE A 302 8.78 -30.32 -4.77
CA ILE A 302 7.72 -29.85 -5.67
C ILE A 302 6.85 -28.81 -4.96
N ALA A 303 6.38 -29.12 -3.75
CA ALA A 303 5.60 -28.20 -2.93
C ALA A 303 6.39 -26.93 -2.57
N THR A 304 7.70 -27.04 -2.34
CA THR A 304 8.55 -25.85 -2.11
C THR A 304 8.61 -24.94 -3.35
N ILE A 305 8.65 -25.51 -4.55
CA ILE A 305 8.66 -24.75 -5.80
C ILE A 305 7.31 -24.05 -6.00
N GLU A 306 6.21 -24.76 -5.75
CA GLU A 306 4.84 -24.24 -5.81
C GLU A 306 4.70 -22.97 -4.99
N GLU A 307 4.92 -23.10 -3.69
CA GLU A 307 4.82 -22.04 -2.69
C GLU A 307 5.74 -20.86 -2.99
N PHE A 308 6.96 -21.14 -3.43
CA PHE A 308 7.90 -20.12 -3.84
C PHE A 308 7.37 -19.31 -5.04
N LEU A 309 6.84 -19.98 -6.07
CA LEU A 309 6.29 -19.31 -7.25
C LEU A 309 5.08 -18.47 -6.88
N GLU A 310 4.18 -18.98 -6.05
CA GLU A 310 3.00 -18.24 -5.60
C GLU A 310 3.36 -16.97 -4.84
N MET A 311 4.20 -17.10 -3.81
CA MET A 311 4.67 -15.97 -3.01
C MET A 311 5.38 -14.91 -3.88
N VAL A 312 6.24 -15.34 -4.81
CA VAL A 312 6.92 -14.42 -5.73
C VAL A 312 5.91 -13.73 -6.66
N GLY A 313 4.92 -14.46 -7.17
CA GLY A 313 3.83 -13.92 -7.97
C GLY A 313 3.08 -12.79 -7.24
N ILE A 314 2.69 -13.03 -5.98
CA ILE A 314 2.00 -12.05 -5.13
C ILE A 314 2.91 -10.85 -4.84
N ALA A 315 4.21 -11.06 -4.59
CA ALA A 315 5.16 -9.98 -4.36
C ALA A 315 5.34 -9.07 -5.58
N ILE A 316 5.45 -9.64 -6.79
CA ILE A 316 5.50 -8.88 -8.05
C ILE A 316 4.19 -8.12 -8.26
N PHE A 317 3.04 -8.73 -7.96
CA PHE A 317 1.75 -8.07 -8.06
C PHE A 317 1.63 -6.89 -7.11
N THR A 318 2.04 -7.06 -5.85
CA THR A 318 2.10 -5.99 -4.84
C THR A 318 2.96 -4.83 -5.33
N TYR A 319 4.13 -5.11 -5.92
CA TYR A 319 4.97 -4.09 -6.56
C TYR A 319 4.26 -3.40 -7.71
N ALA A 320 3.52 -4.13 -8.55
CA ALA A 320 2.76 -3.58 -9.66
C ALA A 320 1.70 -2.57 -9.18
N LEU A 321 0.95 -2.92 -8.13
CA LEU A 321 -0.07 -2.06 -7.52
C LEU A 321 0.56 -0.81 -6.91
N LEU A 322 1.60 -0.97 -6.08
CA LEU A 322 2.31 0.18 -5.48
C LEU A 322 2.98 1.05 -6.54
N SER A 323 3.54 0.46 -7.60
CA SER A 323 4.12 1.21 -8.72
C SER A 323 3.05 1.88 -9.59
N TYR A 324 1.82 1.35 -9.65
CA TYR A 324 0.71 2.01 -10.34
C TYR A 324 0.24 3.24 -9.56
N ILE A 325 0.14 3.10 -8.24
CA ILE A 325 -0.20 4.20 -7.33
C ILE A 325 0.89 5.30 -7.37
N THR A 326 2.17 4.92 -7.33
CA THR A 326 3.28 5.90 -7.31
C THR A 326 3.72 6.38 -8.70
N GLY A 327 3.64 5.55 -9.74
CA GLY A 327 4.01 5.93 -11.12
C GLY A 327 3.04 6.91 -11.77
N SER A 328 1.85 7.07 -11.21
CA SER A 328 0.89 8.12 -11.55
C SER A 328 1.08 9.40 -10.71
N ALA A 329 2.08 9.42 -9.83
CA ALA A 329 2.30 10.45 -8.82
C ALA A 329 3.79 10.60 -8.45
N ASP A 330 4.44 11.60 -9.05
CA ASP A 330 5.48 12.41 -8.38
C ASP A 330 4.91 13.19 -7.17
N THR A 331 3.98 12.61 -6.40
CA THR A 331 3.32 13.31 -5.29
C THR A 331 2.89 12.37 -4.18
N ASN A 332 3.27 12.78 -2.98
CA ASN A 332 2.90 12.21 -1.69
C ASN A 332 1.42 11.83 -1.65
N ILE A 333 1.12 10.60 -1.22
CA ILE A 333 -0.24 10.17 -0.93
C ILE A 333 -0.69 10.92 0.34
N ALA A 334 -1.48 11.98 0.18
CA ALA A 334 -2.22 12.60 1.26
C ALA A 334 -3.65 12.04 1.23
N PHE A 335 -4.04 11.31 2.27
CA PHE A 335 -5.43 10.92 2.47
C PHE A 335 -6.25 12.16 2.82
N VAL A 336 -6.85 12.80 1.81
CA VAL A 336 -7.84 13.86 2.03
C VAL A 336 -9.18 13.20 2.34
N LYS A 337 -9.58 13.23 3.61
CA LYS A 337 -10.95 12.90 4.02
C LYS A 337 -11.85 14.04 3.55
N LEU A 338 -12.66 13.81 2.52
CA LEU A 338 -13.61 14.82 2.04
C LEU A 338 -14.66 15.08 3.15
N PRO A 339 -14.97 16.36 3.47
CA PRO A 339 -16.05 16.68 4.39
C PRO A 339 -17.39 16.26 3.76
N LYS A 340 -18.25 15.61 4.54
CA LYS A 340 -19.66 15.38 4.18
C LYS A 340 -20.32 16.73 3.99
N THR A 341 -20.74 17.04 2.76
CA THR A 341 -21.64 18.17 2.49
C THR A 341 -22.99 17.86 3.11
N SER A 342 -23.30 18.48 4.26
CA SER A 342 -24.67 18.62 4.70
C SER A 342 -25.35 19.62 3.77
N TYR A 343 -26.22 19.14 2.88
CA TYR A 343 -27.18 20.00 2.20
C TYR A 343 -28.09 20.62 3.27
N ARG A 344 -27.91 21.92 3.53
CA ARG A 344 -28.89 22.72 4.26
C ARG A 344 -29.87 23.26 3.20
N ASN A 345 -31.10 22.78 3.25
CA ASN A 345 -32.18 23.30 2.42
C ASN A 345 -32.49 24.73 2.86
N PRO A 346 -32.69 25.69 1.94
CA PRO A 346 -33.17 27.01 2.31
C PRO A 346 -34.70 26.97 2.45
N ASP A 347 -35.18 27.19 3.67
CA ASP A 347 -36.53 27.69 3.96
C ASP A 347 -36.39 28.93 4.86
#